data_AF-A0A382UG34-F1
#
_entry.id   AF-A0A382UG34-F1
#
_cell.length_a   1.000
_cell.length_b   1.000
_cell.length_c   1.000
_cell.angle_alpha   90.00
_cell.angle_beta   90.00
_cell.angle_gamma   90.00
#
_symmetry.space_group_name_H-M   'P 1'
#
loop_
_entity.id
_entity.type
_entity.pdbx_description
1 polymer ?
#
loop_
_entity_poly.entity_id
_entity_poly.type
_entity_poly.pdbx_seq_one_letter_code
_entity_poly.pdbx_strand_id
1 'polypeptide(L)'
;MEPKELRTLLVADLSYSTLFQISQASSKALLLLDLIGNIGLTRANKRDPVGLLGFSDQIELFVKPKLGTSQIFHIAQQIFDKLKLQR
;
A
#
# COMPACT_ATOMS: atom_id res chain seq x y z
N MET A 1 21.81 -15.53 -17.07
CA MET A 1 21.28 -14.37 -16.33
C MET A 1 20.41 -14.92 -15.22
N GLU A 2 20.76 -14.70 -13.95
CA GLU A 2 19.79 -14.96 -12.89
C GLU A 2 18.60 -14.03 -13.11
N PRO A 3 17.34 -14.53 -13.06
CA PRO A 3 16.24 -13.62 -12.83
C PRO A 3 16.52 -13.02 -11.46
N LYS A 4 16.93 -11.75 -11.40
CA LYS A 4 16.78 -10.98 -10.17
C LYS A 4 15.36 -11.21 -9.72
N GLU A 5 15.16 -11.69 -8.50
CA GLU A 5 13.84 -11.88 -7.91
C GLU A 5 13.17 -10.51 -7.84
N LEU A 6 12.58 -10.05 -8.94
CA LEU A 6 11.82 -8.81 -8.99
C LEU A 6 10.65 -9.02 -8.03
N ARG A 7 10.66 -8.26 -6.94
CA ARG A 7 9.63 -8.22 -5.92
C ARG A 7 9.55 -6.77 -5.47
N THR A 8 8.41 -6.13 -5.67
CA THR A 8 8.13 -4.81 -5.13
C THR A 8 7.62 -4.94 -3.69
N LEU A 9 8.24 -4.25 -2.74
CA LEU A 9 7.70 -4.05 -1.39
C LEU A 9 7.35 -2.58 -1.20
N LEU A 10 6.06 -2.29 -1.05
CA LEU A 10 5.59 -0.95 -0.69
C LEU A 10 5.79 -0.78 0.82
N VAL A 11 6.46 0.29 1.23
CA VAL A 11 6.68 0.61 2.64
C VAL A 11 5.90 1.87 2.96
N ALA A 12 4.93 1.78 3.87
CA ALA A 12 3.92 2.82 4.07
C ALA A 12 3.83 3.24 5.55
N ASP A 13 3.85 4.54 5.79
CA ASP A 13 3.54 5.11 7.10
C ASP A 13 2.02 5.02 7.36
N LEU A 14 1.65 4.24 8.36
CA LEU A 14 0.28 4.06 8.86
C LEU A 14 0.11 4.64 10.28
N SER A 15 1.00 5.54 10.70
CA SER A 15 0.88 6.27 11.96
C SER A 15 -0.36 7.17 11.98
N TYR A 16 -0.72 7.67 13.16
CA TYR A 16 -1.83 8.61 13.33
C TYR A 16 -1.68 9.87 12.46
N SER A 17 -0.44 10.27 12.12
CA SER A 17 -0.17 11.41 11.25
C SER A 17 -0.72 11.23 9.83
N THR A 18 -1.00 9.99 9.42
CA THR A 18 -1.60 9.64 8.13
C THR A 18 -3.06 10.10 8.02
N LEU A 19 -3.75 10.26 9.16
CA LEU A 19 -5.10 10.80 9.23
C LEU A 19 -5.14 12.34 9.25
N PHE A 20 -3.98 13.00 9.28
CA PHE A 20 -3.92 14.47 9.26
C PHE A 20 -4.56 15.00 7.97
N GLN A 21 -5.61 15.80 8.14
CA GLN A 21 -6.34 16.44 7.06
C GLN A 21 -5.80 17.85 6.88
N ILE A 22 -5.21 18.13 5.70
CA ILE A 22 -4.80 19.48 5.32
C ILE A 22 -6.01 20.24 4.75
N SER A 23 -6.93 19.53 4.08
CA SER A 23 -8.23 20.03 3.63
C SER A 23 -9.25 18.89 3.53
N GLN A 24 -10.53 19.21 3.28
CA GLN A 24 -11.58 18.19 3.02
C GLN A 24 -11.22 17.24 1.86
N ALA A 25 -10.40 17.68 0.90
CA ALA A 25 -10.02 16.91 -0.28
C ALA A 25 -8.63 16.26 -0.17
N SER A 26 -7.86 16.53 0.90
CA SER A 26 -6.47 16.10 0.99
C SER A 26 -6.09 15.62 2.39
N SER A 27 -6.05 14.30 2.53
CA SER A 27 -5.39 13.60 3.63
C SER A 27 -4.23 12.76 3.09
N LYS A 28 -3.23 12.51 3.95
CA LYS A 28 -2.13 11.60 3.59
C LYS A 28 -2.65 10.19 3.27
N ALA A 29 -3.75 9.77 3.92
CA ALA A 29 -4.39 8.48 3.65
C ALA A 29 -4.91 8.34 2.20
N LEU A 30 -5.56 9.38 1.66
CA LEU A 30 -6.04 9.36 0.27
C LEU A 30 -4.88 9.31 -0.72
N LEU A 31 -3.84 10.12 -0.48
CA LEU A 31 -2.61 10.11 -1.29
C LEU A 31 -1.89 8.76 -1.24
N LEU A 32 -1.85 8.13 -0.06
CA LEU A 32 -1.26 6.80 0.11
C LEU A 32 -2.01 5.76 -0.74
N LEU A 33 -3.34 5.74 -0.68
CA LEU A 33 -4.15 4.81 -1.46
C LEU A 33 -3.99 5.02 -2.98
N ASP A 34 -3.93 6.27 -3.44
CA ASP A 34 -3.72 6.60 -4.84
C ASP A 34 -2.33 6.17 -5.34
N LEU A 35 -1.27 6.43 -4.56
CA LEU A 35 0.09 5.98 -4.88
C LEU A 35 0.18 4.45 -4.94
N ILE A 36 -0.44 3.74 -3.98
CA ILE A 36 -0.47 2.28 -3.97
C ILE A 36 -1.23 1.74 -5.17
N GLY A 37 -2.36 2.34 -5.53
CA GLY A 37 -3.12 1.99 -6.71
C GLY A 37 -2.27 2.13 -7.99
N ASN A 38 -1.70 3.31 -8.22
CA ASN A 38 -0.94 3.61 -9.42
C ASN A 38 0.35 2.78 -9.54
N ILE A 39 1.20 2.81 -8.51
CA ILE A 39 2.48 2.08 -8.52
C ILE A 39 2.22 0.57 -8.49
N GLY A 40 1.34 0.11 -7.61
CA GLY A 40 1.03 -1.30 -7.44
C GLY A 40 0.45 -1.91 -8.71
N LEU A 41 -0.55 -1.29 -9.35
CA LEU A 41 -1.12 -1.79 -10.60
C LEU A 41 -0.10 -1.78 -11.74
N THR A 42 0.72 -0.74 -11.84
CA THR A 42 1.81 -0.68 -12.85
C THR A 42 2.77 -1.86 -12.71
N ARG A 43 3.18 -2.19 -11.47
CA ARG A 43 4.08 -3.32 -11.19
C ARG A 43 3.39 -4.67 -11.42
N ALA A 44 2.17 -4.82 -10.92
CA ALA A 44 1.38 -6.04 -11.11
C ALA A 44 1.18 -6.36 -12.60
N ASN A 45 0.92 -5.36 -13.45
CA ASN A 45 0.79 -5.51 -14.90
C ASN A 45 2.09 -5.97 -15.58
N LYS A 46 3.25 -5.67 -14.99
CA LYS A 46 4.56 -6.16 -15.43
C LYS A 46 4.91 -7.54 -14.87
N ARG A 47 3.95 -8.23 -14.22
CA ARG A 47 4.15 -9.52 -13.54
C ARG A 47 5.21 -9.46 -12.44
N ASP A 48 5.34 -8.31 -11.78
CA ASP A 48 6.17 -8.13 -10.59
C ASP A 48 5.30 -8.38 -9.33
N PRO A 49 5.65 -9.33 -8.45
CA PRO A 49 4.98 -9.52 -7.17
C PRO A 49 5.02 -8.26 -6.31
N VAL A 50 3.89 -7.88 -5.73
CA VAL A 50 3.79 -6.67 -4.89
C VAL A 50 3.35 -7.04 -3.47
N GLY A 51 4.10 -6.56 -2.48
CA GLY A 51 3.80 -6.68 -1.05
C GLY A 51 3.69 -5.33 -0.36
N LEU A 52 3.35 -5.35 0.93
CA LEU A 52 3.25 -4.17 1.78
C LEU A 52 3.94 -4.42 3.13
N LEU A 53 4.66 -3.41 3.61
CA LEU A 53 5.06 -3.25 5.01
C LEU A 53 4.53 -1.89 5.51
N GLY A 54 3.47 -1.94 6.31
CA GLY A 54 2.89 -0.78 6.98
C GLY A 54 3.48 -0.61 8.38
N PHE A 55 3.87 0.61 8.75
CA PHE A 55 4.56 0.88 10.02
C PHE A 55 4.08 2.17 10.71
N SER A 56 4.26 2.22 12.03
CA SER A 56 4.21 3.41 12.89
C SER A 56 5.48 3.43 13.75
N ASP A 57 5.36 3.51 15.08
CA ASP A 57 6.38 3.16 16.06
C ASP A 57 6.72 1.65 16.07
N GLN A 58 5.90 0.82 15.42
CA GLN A 58 6.09 -0.62 15.26
C GLN A 58 5.59 -1.10 13.88
N ILE A 59 5.74 -2.39 13.59
CA ILE A 59 5.15 -2.98 12.39
C ILE A 59 3.65 -3.18 12.62
N GLU A 60 2.84 -2.55 11.78
CA GLU A 60 1.39 -2.51 11.91
C GLU A 60 0.68 -3.46 10.95
N LEU A 61 1.27 -3.68 9.77
CA LEU A 61 0.70 -4.54 8.73
C LEU A 61 1.80 -5.12 7.86
N PHE A 62 1.75 -6.43 7.61
CA PHE A 62 2.62 -7.07 6.64
C PHE A 62 1.81 -7.92 5.66
N VAL A 63 2.00 -7.65 4.38
CA VAL A 63 1.43 -8.44 3.29
C VAL A 63 2.56 -8.94 2.41
N LYS A 64 2.76 -10.27 2.39
CA LYS A 64 3.79 -10.91 1.57
C LYS A 64 3.59 -10.56 0.08
N PRO A 65 4.67 -10.32 -0.69
CA PRO A 65 4.55 -10.09 -2.12
C PRO A 65 3.86 -11.24 -2.87
N LYS A 66 2.85 -10.91 -3.68
CA LYS A 66 2.15 -11.84 -4.56
C LYS A 66 1.90 -11.22 -5.94
N LEU A 67 1.73 -12.05 -6.95
CA LEU A 67 1.41 -11.64 -8.32
C LEU A 67 -0.06 -11.24 -8.45
N GLY A 68 -0.34 -10.38 -9.43
CA GLY A 68 -1.70 -10.07 -9.89
C GLY A 68 -2.27 -8.78 -9.33
N THR A 69 -3.25 -8.21 -10.03
CA THR A 69 -3.91 -6.96 -9.65
C THR A 69 -4.80 -7.11 -8.42
N SER A 70 -5.36 -8.30 -8.18
CA SER A 70 -6.12 -8.63 -6.96
C SER A 70 -5.31 -8.42 -5.69
N GLN A 71 -4.00 -8.64 -5.75
CA GLN A 71 -3.10 -8.36 -4.63
C GLN A 71 -3.07 -6.87 -4.27
N ILE A 72 -3.15 -5.97 -5.26
CA ILE A 72 -3.13 -4.52 -5.04
C ILE A 72 -4.42 -4.07 -4.37
N PHE A 73 -5.56 -4.59 -4.83
CA PHE A 73 -6.84 -4.33 -4.19
C PHE A 73 -6.89 -4.89 -2.76
N HIS A 74 -6.32 -6.07 -2.52
CA HIS A 74 -6.19 -6.62 -1.18
C HIS A 74 -5.35 -5.71 -0.27
N ILE A 75 -4.18 -5.24 -0.74
CA ILE A 75 -3.34 -4.28 -0.01
C ILE A 75 -4.11 -2.98 0.31
N ALA A 76 -4.81 -2.42 -0.68
CA ALA A 76 -5.59 -1.20 -0.50
C ALA A 76 -6.70 -1.38 0.55
N GLN A 77 -7.41 -2.52 0.52
CA GLN A 77 -8.43 -2.84 1.51
C GLN A 77 -7.85 -2.95 2.92
N GLN A 78 -6.71 -3.63 3.09
CA GLN A 78 -6.07 -3.76 4.40
C GLN A 78 -5.66 -2.40 4.97
N ILE A 79 -5.17 -1.48 4.14
CA ILE A 79 -4.85 -0.10 4.56
C ILE A 79 -6.12 0.66 4.92
N PHE A 80 -7.17 0.54 4.10
CA PHE A 80 -8.45 1.19 4.34
C PHE A 80 -9.05 0.77 5.69
N ASP A 81 -9.06 -0.55 5.96
CA ASP A 81 -9.53 -1.13 7.22
C ASP A 81 -8.66 -0.68 8.40
N LYS A 82 -7.33 -0.70 8.23
CA LYS A 82 -6.39 -0.29 9.27
C LYS A 82 -6.57 1.16 9.68
N LEU A 83 -6.74 2.04 8.70
CA LEU A 83 -6.92 3.48 8.92
C LEU A 83 -8.36 3.82 9.33
N LYS A 84 -9.27 2.82 9.41
CA LYS A 84 -10.69 3.00 9.71
C LYS A 84 -11.29 4.14 8.89
N LEU A 85 -11.01 4.19 7.59
CA LEU A 85 -11.55 5.21 6.68
C LEU A 85 -13.06 5.06 6.42
N GLN A 86 -13.74 4.23 7.21
CA GLN A 86 -15.20 4.18 7.28
C GLN A 86 -15.70 5.41 8.04
N ARG A 87 -16.40 6.28 7.32
CA ARG A 87 -17.38 7.18 7.92
C ARG A 87 -18.46 6.38 8.64
#